data_AF-A0A2T0S4S2-F1
#
_entry.id   AF-A0A2T0S4S2-F1
#
_cell.length_a   1.000
_cell.length_b   1.000
_cell.length_c   1.000
_cell.angle_alpha   90.00
_cell.angle_beta   90.00
_cell.angle_gamma   90.00
#
_symmetry.space_group_name_H-M   'P 1'
#
loop_
_entity.id
_entity.type
_entity.pdbx_description
1 polymer ?
#
loop_
_entity_poly.entity_id
_entity_poly.type
_entity_poly.pdbx_seq_one_letter_code
_entity_poly.pdbx_strand_id
1 'polypeptide(L)'
;MTVIGEEAAVAADPLEPPLMAPLRRDLSWAQVQAMSQSAGHRQDAALHSIRATAAVRRGTRMIKVLSAAQLAGHLAGWLPYGFCYRACDIAHLRTPAELAVLRTDGAGDDAVAYALRWRATDPLDFEIPMGAVQSGLSALPAHSRIGAMVLGTGFTPSTDDLIPEFVTADFADLPMPANAQLLAYPGTGDEVVLYTYQPEQHGWLRLAGPRWRHLLEGVPGVSPDREYVPCTDAGSSRLVGRINENEYQAVADPPEDFRVRALTRAARYAVQSLSRRAEQALWRNVPTWVLQRDESWARLRLVRPDADAVSAVGARCYERGVYEVWAPVRELTDHHIAELRYQI
;
A
#
# COMPACT_ATOMS: atom_id res chain seq x y z
N MET A 1 35.99 11.54 -32.39
CA MET A 1 35.36 10.31 -32.92
C MET A 1 34.21 9.99 -31.98
N THR A 2 33.02 10.37 -32.41
CA THR A 2 31.76 10.36 -31.65
C THR A 2 31.24 8.93 -31.63
N VAL A 3 31.07 8.33 -30.45
CA VAL A 3 30.34 7.06 -30.31
C VAL A 3 28.91 7.42 -29.95
N ILE A 4 28.03 7.05 -30.87
CA ILE A 4 26.60 7.32 -30.92
C ILE A 4 25.92 6.34 -29.95
N GLY A 5 24.86 6.82 -29.29
CA GLY A 5 24.11 6.07 -28.30
C GLY A 5 23.61 4.72 -28.80
N GLU A 6 23.80 3.71 -27.95
CA GLU A 6 22.86 2.61 -27.88
C GLU A 6 21.57 3.15 -27.27
N GLU A 7 20.53 3.26 -28.08
CA GLU A 7 19.15 3.19 -27.59
C GLU A 7 19.01 1.89 -26.80
N ALA A 8 19.27 1.95 -25.49
CA ALA A 8 18.82 0.93 -24.57
C ALA A 8 17.29 1.00 -24.60
N ALA A 9 16.68 0.16 -25.45
CA ALA A 9 15.29 -0.19 -25.30
C ALA A 9 15.08 -0.51 -23.83
N VAL A 10 14.24 0.26 -23.14
CA VAL A 10 13.88 0.04 -21.74
C VAL A 10 13.22 -1.34 -21.70
N ALA A 11 14.03 -2.37 -21.47
CA ALA A 11 13.53 -3.71 -21.26
C ALA A 11 12.62 -3.60 -20.04
N ALA A 12 11.31 -3.79 -20.24
CA ALA A 12 10.36 -3.77 -19.14
C ALA A 12 10.85 -4.75 -18.07
N ASP A 13 10.91 -4.30 -16.82
CA ASP A 13 11.23 -5.17 -15.70
C ASP A 13 10.28 -6.39 -15.78
N PRO A 14 10.80 -7.63 -15.90
CA PRO A 14 9.95 -8.80 -16.08
C PRO A 14 8.96 -9.01 -14.92
N LEU A 15 9.23 -8.42 -13.74
CA LEU A 15 8.33 -8.41 -12.59
C LEU A 15 7.21 -7.36 -12.68
N GLU A 16 7.29 -6.44 -13.65
CA GLU A 16 6.40 -5.30 -13.83
C GLU A 16 6.01 -5.12 -15.30
N PRO A 17 5.32 -6.11 -15.90
CA PRO A 17 4.81 -5.95 -17.26
C PRO A 17 3.80 -4.79 -17.29
N PRO A 18 3.82 -3.98 -18.36
CA PRO A 18 2.89 -2.88 -18.51
C PRO A 18 1.44 -3.39 -18.61
N LEU A 19 0.48 -2.51 -18.31
CA LEU A 19 -0.93 -2.76 -18.58
C LEU A 19 -1.15 -2.94 -20.09
N MET A 20 -1.82 -4.01 -20.47
CA MET A 20 -2.09 -4.34 -21.88
C MET A 20 -3.58 -4.30 -22.16
N ALA A 21 -3.97 -3.63 -23.25
CA ALA A 21 -5.34 -3.59 -23.74
C ALA A 21 -5.46 -4.16 -25.16
N PRO A 22 -6.30 -5.19 -25.41
CA PRO A 22 -6.49 -5.75 -26.73
C PRO A 22 -7.41 -4.84 -27.56
N LEU A 23 -6.83 -3.81 -28.17
CA LEU A 23 -7.59 -2.87 -28.99
C LEU A 23 -8.10 -3.53 -30.26
N ARG A 24 -9.37 -3.25 -30.59
CA ARG A 24 -10.07 -3.75 -31.77
C ARG A 24 -10.83 -2.61 -32.42
N ARG A 25 -11.38 -2.81 -33.62
CA ARG A 25 -12.19 -1.77 -34.30
C ARG A 25 -13.40 -1.31 -33.48
N ASP A 26 -13.92 -2.20 -32.64
CA ASP A 26 -15.04 -1.99 -31.73
C ASP A 26 -14.63 -1.58 -30.30
N LEU A 27 -13.33 -1.57 -29.99
CA LEU A 27 -12.78 -1.26 -28.67
C LEU A 27 -11.54 -0.36 -28.79
N SER A 28 -11.78 0.94 -28.77
CA SER A 28 -10.78 2.01 -28.75
C SER A 28 -10.36 2.37 -27.33
N TRP A 29 -9.23 3.08 -27.20
CA TRP A 29 -8.75 3.60 -25.91
C TRP A 29 -9.77 4.48 -25.19
N ALA A 30 -10.44 5.37 -25.93
CA ALA A 30 -11.48 6.24 -25.37
C ALA A 30 -12.66 5.44 -24.81
N GLN A 31 -13.04 4.34 -25.46
CA GLN A 31 -14.07 3.43 -24.96
C GLN A 31 -13.60 2.69 -23.71
N VAL A 32 -12.39 2.14 -23.72
CA VAL A 32 -11.81 1.47 -22.53
C VAL A 32 -11.80 2.43 -21.33
N GLN A 33 -11.39 3.69 -21.55
CA GLN A 33 -11.40 4.70 -20.50
C GLN A 33 -12.82 4.99 -20.02
N ALA A 34 -13.76 5.28 -20.92
CA ALA A 34 -15.15 5.53 -20.53
C ALA A 34 -15.77 4.35 -19.76
N MET A 35 -15.46 3.12 -20.16
CA MET A 35 -15.91 1.91 -19.47
C MET A 35 -15.29 1.80 -18.08
N SER A 36 -13.98 2.03 -17.92
CA SER A 36 -13.29 1.94 -16.63
C SER A 36 -13.82 2.94 -15.60
N GLN A 37 -14.32 4.08 -16.08
CA GLN A 37 -14.90 5.17 -15.28
C GLN A 37 -16.39 4.99 -14.95
N SER A 38 -17.01 3.85 -15.27
CA SER A 38 -18.44 3.61 -15.08
C SER A 38 -18.74 2.37 -14.26
N ALA A 39 -19.49 2.57 -13.17
CA ALA A 39 -20.01 1.49 -12.32
C ALA A 39 -20.90 0.48 -13.08
N GLY A 40 -21.43 0.82 -14.25
CA GLY A 40 -22.17 -0.10 -15.11
C GLY A 40 -21.31 -1.22 -15.71
N HIS A 41 -19.98 -1.03 -15.79
CA HIS A 41 -19.05 -1.97 -16.39
C HIS A 41 -18.24 -2.80 -15.37
N ARG A 42 -18.69 -2.85 -14.10
CA ARG A 42 -18.06 -3.63 -13.03
C ARG A 42 -17.87 -5.12 -13.31
N GLN A 43 -18.63 -5.68 -14.25
CA GLN A 43 -18.61 -7.10 -14.64
C GLN A 43 -18.23 -7.27 -16.12
N ASP A 44 -17.69 -6.23 -16.75
CA ASP A 44 -17.36 -6.25 -18.17
C ASP A 44 -16.12 -7.12 -18.44
N ALA A 45 -16.28 -8.16 -19.25
CA ALA A 45 -15.23 -9.15 -19.51
C ALA A 45 -14.00 -8.56 -20.20
N ALA A 46 -14.16 -7.52 -21.02
CA ALA A 46 -13.02 -6.85 -21.67
C ALA A 46 -12.20 -6.09 -20.63
N LEU A 47 -12.85 -5.32 -19.75
CA LEU A 47 -12.15 -4.64 -18.65
C LEU A 47 -11.45 -5.63 -17.70
N HIS A 48 -12.09 -6.77 -17.39
CA HIS A 48 -11.46 -7.81 -16.56
C HIS A 48 -10.20 -8.35 -17.21
N SER A 49 -10.24 -8.60 -18.52
CA SER A 49 -9.09 -9.09 -19.28
C SER A 49 -7.95 -8.08 -19.28
N ILE A 50 -8.26 -6.79 -19.48
CA ILE A 50 -7.28 -5.69 -19.40
C ILE A 50 -6.68 -5.65 -17.99
N ARG A 51 -7.54 -5.63 -16.96
CA ARG A 51 -7.14 -5.53 -15.56
C ARG A 51 -6.25 -6.70 -15.11
N ALA A 52 -6.50 -7.90 -15.63
CA ALA A 52 -5.72 -9.09 -15.33
C ALA A 52 -4.26 -9.02 -15.83
N THR A 53 -3.96 -8.18 -16.81
CA THR A 53 -2.59 -7.98 -17.30
C THR A 53 -1.74 -7.21 -16.28
N ALA A 54 -2.37 -6.39 -15.43
CA ALA A 54 -1.74 -5.74 -14.30
C ALA A 54 -1.72 -6.66 -13.07
N ALA A 55 -0.90 -7.71 -13.12
CA ALA A 55 -0.70 -8.61 -11.99
C ALA A 55 0.36 -8.06 -11.03
N VAL A 56 0.13 -8.28 -9.73
CA VAL A 56 1.17 -8.19 -8.70
C VAL A 56 1.87 -9.54 -8.61
N ARG A 57 3.19 -9.51 -8.47
CA ARG A 57 4.03 -10.67 -8.20
C ARG A 57 4.90 -10.35 -7.00
N ARG A 58 5.50 -11.38 -6.40
CA ARG A 58 6.57 -11.18 -5.44
C ARG A 58 7.67 -10.32 -6.06
N GLY A 59 8.09 -9.27 -5.36
CA GLY A 59 9.09 -8.32 -5.84
C GLY A 59 8.55 -7.15 -6.66
N THR A 60 7.29 -7.16 -7.12
CA THR A 60 6.66 -6.02 -7.81
C THR A 60 6.76 -4.78 -6.92
N ARG A 61 7.25 -3.65 -7.45
CA ARG A 61 7.32 -2.39 -6.72
C ARG A 61 5.91 -1.82 -6.62
N MET A 62 5.42 -1.78 -5.41
CA MET A 62 4.17 -1.15 -5.03
C MET A 62 4.45 0.27 -4.55
N ILE A 63 3.47 1.15 -4.71
CA ILE A 63 3.55 2.54 -4.30
C ILE A 63 2.21 3.04 -3.77
N LYS A 64 2.25 3.84 -2.72
CA LYS A 64 1.11 4.56 -2.13
C LYS A 64 1.47 6.04 -2.09
N VAL A 65 0.62 6.89 -2.66
CA VAL A 65 0.75 8.34 -2.57
C VAL A 65 0.26 8.81 -1.20
N LEU A 66 1.03 9.69 -0.56
CA LEU A 66 0.88 10.10 0.83
C LEU A 66 0.75 11.62 0.92
N SER A 67 -0.02 12.10 1.91
CA SER A 67 0.14 13.46 2.43
C SER A 67 1.36 13.59 3.35
N ALA A 68 1.69 14.82 3.72
CA ALA A 68 2.72 15.09 4.72
C ALA A 68 2.43 14.42 6.08
N ALA A 69 1.16 14.34 6.50
CA ALA A 69 0.78 13.67 7.73
C ALA A 69 0.97 12.15 7.66
N GLN A 70 0.62 11.54 6.53
CA GLN A 70 0.85 10.10 6.32
C GLN A 70 2.34 9.79 6.20
N LEU A 71 3.14 10.66 5.57
CA LEU A 71 4.60 10.53 5.56
C LEU A 71 5.16 10.51 7.00
N ALA A 72 4.73 11.43 7.85
CA ALA A 72 5.12 11.45 9.26
C ALA A 72 4.72 10.15 9.99
N GLY A 73 3.52 9.63 9.72
CA GLY A 73 3.06 8.34 10.25
C GLY A 73 3.96 7.17 9.82
N HIS A 74 4.33 7.09 8.54
CA HIS A 74 5.24 6.05 8.07
C HIS A 74 6.66 6.19 8.64
N LEU A 75 7.15 7.42 8.81
CA LEU A 75 8.41 7.68 9.53
C LEU A 75 8.35 7.21 10.99
N ALA A 76 7.20 7.34 11.64
CA ALA A 76 6.98 6.86 13.01
C ALA A 76 6.79 5.33 13.10
N GLY A 77 6.48 4.65 11.99
CA GLY A 77 6.38 3.19 11.93
C GLY A 77 5.08 2.64 11.36
N TRP A 78 4.20 3.48 10.80
CA TRP A 78 3.01 2.98 10.09
C TRP A 78 3.42 2.03 8.96
N LEU A 79 2.69 0.93 8.88
CA LEU A 79 2.86 -0.09 7.87
C LEU A 79 2.11 0.28 6.58
N PRO A 80 2.50 -0.24 5.39
CA PRO A 80 1.68 -0.08 4.19
C PRO A 80 0.30 -0.71 4.36
N TYR A 81 -0.75 0.03 3.98
CA TYR A 81 -2.14 -0.45 3.98
C TYR A 81 -3.01 0.31 2.97
N GLY A 82 -4.19 -0.24 2.70
CA GLY A 82 -5.23 0.41 1.90
C GLY A 82 -4.90 0.44 0.42
N PHE A 83 -5.37 1.47 -0.28
CA PHE A 83 -5.16 1.61 -1.71
C PHE A 83 -3.69 1.83 -2.06
N CYS A 84 -3.23 1.13 -3.09
CA CYS A 84 -1.88 1.21 -3.64
C CYS A 84 -1.87 0.85 -5.13
N TYR A 85 -0.72 1.10 -5.76
CA TYR A 85 -0.54 0.99 -7.20
C TYR A 85 0.78 0.27 -7.49
N ARG A 86 0.96 -0.27 -8.69
CA ARG A 86 2.29 -0.69 -9.15
C ARG A 86 3.05 0.55 -9.59
N ALA A 87 4.33 0.64 -9.23
CA ALA A 87 5.15 1.80 -9.56
C ALA A 87 5.24 2.05 -11.07
N CYS A 88 5.26 0.99 -11.88
CA CYS A 88 5.26 1.08 -13.34
C CYS A 88 3.99 1.72 -13.91
N ASP A 89 2.83 1.51 -13.30
CA ASP A 89 1.53 1.97 -13.81
C ASP A 89 1.29 3.46 -13.59
N ILE A 90 2.10 4.07 -12.71
CA ILE A 90 1.99 5.51 -12.37
C ILE A 90 3.29 6.25 -12.64
N ALA A 91 4.25 5.61 -13.32
CA ALA A 91 5.59 6.16 -13.55
C ALA A 91 5.59 7.44 -14.43
N HIS A 92 4.49 7.72 -15.13
CA HIS A 92 4.29 8.93 -15.91
C HIS A 92 3.80 10.11 -15.06
N LEU A 93 3.25 9.88 -13.88
CA LEU A 93 2.82 10.92 -12.95
C LEU A 93 4.02 11.39 -12.11
N ARG A 94 4.46 12.63 -12.31
CA ARG A 94 5.72 13.15 -11.74
C ARG A 94 5.57 14.44 -10.95
N THR A 95 4.39 15.05 -11.00
CA THR A 95 4.08 16.28 -10.26
C THR A 95 3.03 16.02 -9.17
N PRO A 96 2.96 16.88 -8.13
CA PRO A 96 1.91 16.80 -7.12
C PRO A 96 0.49 16.82 -7.71
N ALA A 97 0.26 17.65 -8.71
CA ALA A 97 -1.04 17.77 -9.37
C ALA A 97 -1.44 16.47 -10.10
N GLU A 98 -0.51 15.85 -10.81
CA GLU A 98 -0.74 14.55 -11.48
C GLU A 98 -0.97 13.43 -10.46
N LEU A 99 -0.22 13.41 -9.36
CA LEU A 99 -0.36 12.40 -8.31
C LEU A 99 -1.59 12.60 -7.40
N ALA A 100 -2.22 13.79 -7.43
CA ALA A 100 -3.37 14.10 -6.59
C ALA A 100 -4.56 13.16 -6.82
N VAL A 101 -4.73 12.65 -8.06
CA VAL A 101 -5.77 11.67 -8.41
C VAL A 101 -5.65 10.35 -7.63
N LEU A 102 -4.45 10.03 -7.14
CA LEU A 102 -4.15 8.78 -6.44
C LEU A 102 -4.27 8.90 -4.92
N ARG A 103 -4.50 10.11 -4.39
CA ARG A 103 -4.57 10.37 -2.96
C ARG A 103 -5.84 9.80 -2.34
N THR A 104 -5.71 9.36 -1.09
CA THR A 104 -6.76 8.61 -0.39
C THR A 104 -7.27 9.32 0.85
N ASP A 105 -6.53 10.27 1.40
CA ASP A 105 -6.80 10.89 2.71
C ASP A 105 -7.61 12.20 2.63
N GLY A 106 -7.92 12.66 1.41
CA GLY A 106 -8.74 13.85 1.19
C GLY A 106 -8.11 15.17 1.63
N ALA A 107 -6.81 15.18 1.97
CA ALA A 107 -6.12 16.43 2.24
C ALA A 107 -5.91 17.26 0.94
N GLY A 108 -5.81 18.57 1.10
CA GLY A 108 -5.80 19.54 0.00
C GLY A 108 -4.49 19.59 -0.79
N ASP A 109 -4.42 20.50 -1.76
CA ASP A 109 -3.28 20.62 -2.68
C ASP A 109 -1.98 20.99 -1.95
N ASP A 110 -1.07 20.03 -1.85
CA ASP A 110 0.27 20.22 -1.30
C ASP A 110 1.25 20.59 -2.41
N ALA A 111 2.20 21.49 -2.12
CA ALA A 111 3.27 21.84 -3.06
C ALA A 111 4.25 20.68 -3.33
N VAL A 112 4.23 19.65 -2.48
CA VAL A 112 5.04 18.44 -2.58
C VAL A 112 4.12 17.25 -2.36
N ALA A 113 4.12 16.29 -3.28
CA ALA A 113 3.50 14.99 -3.05
C ALA A 113 4.54 14.02 -2.48
N TYR A 114 4.12 13.17 -1.55
CA TYR A 114 4.98 12.13 -0.99
C TYR A 114 4.51 10.75 -1.41
N ALA A 115 5.37 9.75 -1.29
CA ALA A 115 4.96 8.38 -1.52
C ALA A 115 5.76 7.38 -0.67
N LEU A 116 5.13 6.27 -0.32
CA LEU A 116 5.80 5.07 0.15
C LEU A 116 5.94 4.11 -1.03
N ARG A 117 7.16 3.69 -1.35
CA ARG A 117 7.45 2.64 -2.35
C ARG A 117 8.04 1.42 -1.66
N TRP A 118 7.54 0.23 -1.96
CA TRP A 118 8.03 -1.02 -1.39
C TRP A 118 7.94 -2.16 -2.40
N ARG A 119 8.61 -3.28 -2.15
CA ARG A 119 8.43 -4.50 -2.96
C ARG A 119 7.39 -5.41 -2.32
N ALA A 120 6.44 -5.90 -3.11
CA ALA A 120 5.45 -6.87 -2.66
C ALA A 120 6.12 -8.14 -2.13
N THR A 121 5.80 -8.53 -0.90
CA THR A 121 6.28 -9.78 -0.28
C THR A 121 5.63 -10.98 -0.95
N ASP A 122 4.32 -10.93 -1.14
CA ASP A 122 3.55 -11.96 -1.82
C ASP A 122 2.32 -11.35 -2.51
N PRO A 123 1.89 -11.84 -3.68
CA PRO A 123 0.67 -11.38 -4.34
C PRO A 123 -0.60 -11.58 -3.49
N LEU A 124 -0.62 -12.54 -2.54
CA LEU A 124 -1.76 -12.75 -1.64
C LEU A 124 -2.06 -11.56 -0.72
N ASP A 125 -1.13 -10.62 -0.58
CA ASP A 125 -1.33 -9.39 0.20
C ASP A 125 -2.16 -8.33 -0.54
N PHE A 126 -2.56 -8.58 -1.78
CA PHE A 126 -3.24 -7.60 -2.63
C PHE A 126 -4.53 -8.14 -3.21
N GLU A 127 -5.55 -7.29 -3.20
CA GLU A 127 -6.83 -7.54 -3.85
C GLU A 127 -7.10 -6.47 -4.90
N ILE A 128 -7.90 -6.84 -5.90
CA ILE A 128 -8.43 -5.91 -6.88
C ILE A 128 -9.80 -5.46 -6.37
N PRO A 129 -10.06 -4.15 -6.20
CA PRO A 129 -11.35 -3.64 -5.75
C PRO A 129 -12.38 -3.69 -6.89
N MET A 130 -12.71 -4.92 -7.31
CA MET A 130 -13.58 -5.26 -8.43
C MET A 130 -14.49 -6.43 -8.05
N GLY A 131 -15.68 -6.47 -8.64
CA GLY A 131 -16.64 -7.55 -8.41
C GLY A 131 -17.04 -7.70 -6.94
N ALA A 132 -17.08 -8.94 -6.47
CA ALA A 132 -17.53 -9.28 -5.11
C ALA A 132 -16.47 -8.99 -4.02
N VAL A 133 -15.20 -8.88 -4.38
CA VAL A 133 -14.08 -8.82 -3.43
C VAL A 133 -14.17 -7.57 -2.55
N GLN A 134 -14.68 -6.44 -3.05
CA GLN A 134 -14.89 -5.22 -2.25
C GLN A 134 -16.21 -4.52 -2.58
N SER A 135 -17.29 -5.29 -2.73
CA SER A 135 -18.59 -4.75 -3.17
C SER A 135 -19.16 -3.68 -2.23
N GLY A 136 -18.91 -3.82 -0.91
CA GLY A 136 -19.36 -2.89 0.13
C GLY A 136 -18.89 -1.45 -0.10
N LEU A 137 -17.66 -1.26 -0.57
CA LEU A 137 -17.08 0.06 -0.83
C LEU A 137 -17.86 0.86 -1.88
N SER A 138 -18.35 0.17 -2.90
CA SER A 138 -19.08 0.79 -4.01
C SER A 138 -20.50 1.25 -3.62
N ALA A 139 -21.03 0.72 -2.52
CA ALA A 139 -22.34 1.05 -1.98
C ALA A 139 -22.29 2.13 -0.88
N LEU A 140 -21.09 2.50 -0.39
CA LEU A 140 -20.94 3.49 0.68
C LEU A 140 -21.33 4.90 0.21
N PRO A 141 -22.21 5.59 0.97
CA PRO A 141 -22.69 6.90 0.59
C PRO A 141 -21.59 7.96 0.69
N ALA A 142 -21.73 9.06 -0.06
CA ALA A 142 -20.71 10.09 -0.16
C ALA A 142 -20.32 10.72 1.19
N HIS A 143 -21.28 10.87 2.12
CA HIS A 143 -21.02 11.44 3.45
C HIS A 143 -20.27 10.50 4.39
N SER A 144 -20.14 9.22 4.04
CA SER A 144 -19.43 8.22 4.86
C SER A 144 -18.02 7.91 4.33
N ARG A 145 -17.58 8.54 3.24
CA ARG A 145 -16.30 8.23 2.59
C ARG A 145 -15.41 9.46 2.45
N ILE A 146 -14.10 9.22 2.45
CA ILE A 146 -13.07 10.18 2.07
C ILE A 146 -12.53 9.80 0.68
N GLY A 147 -12.24 10.81 -0.13
CA GLY A 147 -11.68 10.63 -1.47
C GLY A 147 -12.69 10.16 -2.51
N ALA A 148 -12.17 9.71 -3.65
CA ALA A 148 -12.98 9.30 -4.79
C ALA A 148 -13.76 7.99 -4.50
N MET A 149 -14.93 7.86 -5.14
CA MET A 149 -15.73 6.64 -5.06
C MET A 149 -14.96 5.42 -5.58
N VAL A 150 -15.18 4.25 -4.98
CA VAL A 150 -14.71 2.98 -5.54
C VAL A 150 -15.71 2.52 -6.58
N LEU A 151 -15.31 2.51 -7.86
CA LEU A 151 -16.20 2.18 -8.97
C LEU A 151 -16.48 0.69 -9.07
N GLY A 152 -15.59 -0.16 -8.54
CA GLY A 152 -15.70 -1.61 -8.65
C GLY A 152 -15.22 -2.15 -10.00
N THR A 153 -14.52 -1.35 -10.80
CA THR A 153 -13.95 -1.72 -12.11
C THR A 153 -12.47 -2.13 -12.02
N GLY A 154 -11.85 -1.98 -10.83
CA GLY A 154 -10.42 -2.25 -10.61
C GLY A 154 -9.49 -1.14 -11.12
N PHE A 155 -10.02 0.02 -11.53
CA PHE A 155 -9.28 1.19 -11.97
C PHE A 155 -9.60 2.42 -11.13
N THR A 156 -8.59 3.27 -10.92
CA THR A 156 -8.76 4.56 -10.25
C THR A 156 -9.68 5.48 -11.05
N PRO A 157 -10.57 6.23 -10.38
CA PRO A 157 -11.28 7.33 -11.02
C PRO A 157 -10.30 8.37 -11.61
N SER A 158 -10.24 8.51 -12.93
CA SER A 158 -9.38 9.47 -13.63
C SER A 158 -10.01 9.86 -14.97
N THR A 159 -9.80 11.10 -15.39
CA THR A 159 -10.26 11.60 -16.70
C THR A 159 -9.40 11.07 -17.84
N ASP A 160 -8.09 11.02 -17.63
CA ASP A 160 -7.11 10.88 -18.72
C ASP A 160 -6.27 9.60 -18.62
N ASP A 161 -6.25 8.96 -17.45
CA ASP A 161 -5.38 7.81 -17.19
C ASP A 161 -6.17 6.53 -16.91
N LEU A 162 -5.70 5.42 -17.48
CA LEU A 162 -6.16 4.08 -17.11
C LEU A 162 -5.19 3.48 -16.08
N ILE A 163 -5.46 3.70 -14.79
CA ILE A 163 -4.58 3.31 -13.69
C ILE A 163 -5.18 2.13 -12.93
N PRO A 164 -4.57 0.93 -12.97
CA PRO A 164 -5.00 -0.20 -12.14
C PRO A 164 -4.80 0.12 -10.66
N GLU A 165 -5.85 -0.05 -9.87
CA GLU A 165 -5.79 0.11 -8.41
C GLU A 165 -5.80 -1.25 -7.71
N PHE A 166 -5.11 -1.34 -6.59
CA PHE A 166 -5.08 -2.48 -5.69
C PHE A 166 -5.39 -2.00 -4.28
N VAL A 167 -5.91 -2.89 -3.44
CA VAL A 167 -6.00 -2.68 -2.00
C VAL A 167 -5.18 -3.74 -1.30
N THR A 168 -4.62 -3.43 -0.14
CA THR A 168 -4.09 -4.49 0.72
C THR A 168 -5.23 -5.43 1.10
N ALA A 169 -4.99 -6.74 1.05
CA ALA A 169 -6.02 -7.74 1.30
C ALA A 169 -6.67 -7.51 2.68
N ASP A 170 -8.00 -7.47 2.70
CA ASP A 170 -8.79 -7.13 3.89
C ASP A 170 -8.43 -5.78 4.55
N PHE A 171 -7.83 -4.83 3.80
CA PHE A 171 -7.28 -3.58 4.33
C PHE A 171 -6.24 -3.77 5.45
N ALA A 172 -5.61 -4.94 5.51
CA ALA A 172 -4.62 -5.26 6.52
C ALA A 172 -3.35 -4.41 6.37
N ASP A 173 -2.67 -4.16 7.49
CA ASP A 173 -1.31 -3.66 7.49
C ASP A 173 -0.34 -4.75 6.98
N LEU A 174 0.55 -4.36 6.08
CA LEU A 174 1.57 -5.23 5.52
C LEU A 174 2.91 -4.97 6.20
N PRO A 175 3.64 -6.00 6.66
CA PRO A 175 4.96 -5.81 7.26
C PRO A 175 5.90 -5.08 6.29
N MET A 176 6.61 -4.06 6.79
CA MET A 176 7.51 -3.26 5.97
C MET A 176 8.68 -4.13 5.46
N PRO A 177 8.85 -4.30 4.13
CA PRO A 177 9.99 -5.03 3.58
C PRO A 177 11.26 -4.19 3.66
N ALA A 178 12.41 -4.87 3.59
CA ALA A 178 13.71 -4.23 3.46
C ALA A 178 13.74 -3.29 2.26
N ASN A 179 14.52 -2.21 2.37
CA ASN A 179 14.74 -1.25 1.28
C ASN A 179 13.46 -0.56 0.77
N ALA A 180 12.36 -0.59 1.53
CA ALA A 180 11.22 0.29 1.29
C ALA A 180 11.69 1.76 1.34
N GLN A 181 11.06 2.63 0.56
CA GLN A 181 11.51 4.00 0.34
C GLN A 181 10.39 4.99 0.60
N LEU A 182 10.74 6.10 1.23
CA LEU A 182 9.90 7.30 1.26
C LEU A 182 10.41 8.28 0.21
N LEU A 183 9.50 8.76 -0.62
CA LEU A 183 9.77 9.59 -1.79
C LEU A 183 9.10 10.96 -1.66
N ALA A 184 9.63 11.94 -2.38
CA ALA A 184 9.02 13.25 -2.59
C ALA A 184 9.04 13.65 -4.07
N TYR A 185 7.99 14.35 -4.49
CA TYR A 185 7.79 14.92 -5.82
C TYR A 185 7.55 16.43 -5.68
N PRO A 186 8.57 17.27 -5.91
CA PRO A 186 8.52 18.72 -5.60
C PRO A 186 7.88 19.58 -6.69
N GLY A 187 7.26 18.99 -7.71
CA GLY A 187 6.61 19.70 -8.82
C GLY A 187 7.52 20.03 -10.01
N THR A 188 8.84 19.85 -9.88
CA THR A 188 9.80 19.96 -11.00
C THR A 188 9.82 18.74 -11.92
N GLY A 189 9.06 17.69 -11.57
CA GLY A 189 9.11 16.38 -12.23
C GLY A 189 10.16 15.42 -11.64
N ASP A 190 10.99 15.88 -10.71
CA ASP A 190 11.97 15.06 -10.02
C ASP A 190 11.31 14.04 -9.08
N GLU A 191 11.88 12.84 -9.00
CA GLU A 191 11.60 11.88 -7.93
C GLU A 191 12.78 11.89 -6.95
N VAL A 192 12.53 12.26 -5.71
CA VAL A 192 13.57 12.35 -4.68
C VAL A 192 13.37 11.26 -3.64
N VAL A 193 14.33 10.35 -3.51
CA VAL A 193 14.33 9.37 -2.41
C VAL A 193 14.76 10.07 -1.12
N LEU A 194 13.82 10.25 -0.19
CA LEU A 194 14.05 10.88 1.10
C LEU A 194 14.73 9.92 2.07
N TYR A 195 14.13 8.73 2.26
CA TYR A 195 14.57 7.73 3.21
C TYR A 195 14.48 6.31 2.64
N THR A 196 15.31 5.41 3.17
CA THR A 196 15.23 3.96 2.96
C THR A 196 15.07 3.22 4.28
N TYR A 197 14.20 2.21 4.33
CA TYR A 197 13.93 1.43 5.52
C TYR A 197 15.03 0.39 5.78
N GLN A 198 15.50 0.33 7.01
CA GLN A 198 16.52 -0.60 7.50
C GLN A 198 15.91 -1.51 8.58
N PRO A 199 15.47 -2.74 8.24
CA PRO A 199 14.76 -3.62 9.16
C PRO A 199 15.60 -4.08 10.36
N GLU A 200 16.92 -4.17 10.19
CA GLU A 200 17.90 -4.51 11.23
C GLU A 200 17.99 -3.44 12.32
N GLN A 201 17.82 -2.17 11.93
CA GLN A 201 17.84 -1.04 12.85
C GLN A 201 16.43 -0.64 13.32
N HIS A 202 15.39 -1.16 12.66
CA HIS A 202 14.00 -0.76 12.86
C HIS A 202 13.81 0.75 12.67
N GLY A 203 14.30 1.28 11.54
CA GLY A 203 14.20 2.70 11.27
C GLY A 203 14.53 3.06 9.83
N TRP A 204 14.45 4.35 9.57
CA TRP A 204 14.64 4.97 8.28
C TRP A 204 15.99 5.68 8.22
N LEU A 205 16.78 5.37 7.20
CA LEU A 205 18.04 6.04 6.90
C LEU A 205 17.81 7.07 5.78
N ARG A 206 18.21 8.32 6.02
CA ARG A 206 18.08 9.40 5.04
C ARG A 206 19.03 9.18 3.86
N LEU A 207 18.51 9.32 2.65
CA LEU A 207 19.29 9.29 1.41
C LEU A 207 19.32 10.66 0.70
N ALA A 208 18.34 11.53 0.97
CA ALA A 208 18.31 12.86 0.40
C ALA A 208 19.45 13.76 0.93
N GLY A 209 20.21 14.34 0.00
CA GLY A 209 21.26 15.31 0.31
C GLY A 209 20.73 16.68 0.75
N PRO A 210 21.61 17.59 1.22
CA PRO A 210 21.23 18.87 1.82
C PRO A 210 20.30 19.76 0.96
N ARG A 211 20.42 19.70 -0.37
CA ARG A 211 19.59 20.50 -1.29
C ARG A 211 18.08 20.22 -1.16
N TRP A 212 17.72 19.04 -0.68
CA TRP A 212 16.34 18.57 -0.59
C TRP A 212 15.73 18.68 0.82
N ARG A 213 16.43 19.29 1.78
CA ARG A 213 15.94 19.42 3.18
C ARG A 213 14.61 20.18 3.26
N HIS A 214 14.43 21.18 2.40
CA HIS A 214 13.20 21.98 2.33
C HIS A 214 11.95 21.12 2.06
N LEU A 215 12.10 19.93 1.44
CA LEU A 215 11.01 18.99 1.21
C LEU A 215 10.45 18.37 2.50
N LEU A 216 11.08 18.58 3.65
CA LEU A 216 10.59 18.07 4.95
C LEU A 216 10.03 19.17 5.85
N GLU A 217 10.12 20.45 5.47
CA GLU A 217 9.71 21.58 6.32
C GLU A 217 8.21 21.57 6.65
N GLY A 218 7.36 21.05 5.75
CA GLY A 218 5.92 20.93 5.95
C GLY A 218 5.48 19.62 6.63
N VAL A 219 6.41 18.75 7.01
CA VAL A 219 6.09 17.41 7.53
C VAL A 219 5.96 17.44 9.05
N PRO A 220 4.78 17.13 9.63
CA PRO A 220 4.54 17.26 11.06
C PRO A 220 5.49 16.41 11.91
N GLY A 221 6.14 17.03 12.89
CA GLY A 221 6.99 16.32 13.86
C GLY A 221 8.30 15.75 13.29
N VAL A 222 8.66 16.08 12.05
CA VAL A 222 9.87 15.58 11.38
C VAL A 222 10.91 16.69 11.30
N SER A 223 12.13 16.40 11.75
CA SER A 223 13.27 17.32 11.61
C SER A 223 13.99 17.08 10.28
N PRO A 224 14.17 18.12 9.43
CA PRO A 224 14.86 17.99 8.14
C PRO A 224 16.33 17.56 8.23
N ASP A 225 16.96 17.76 9.39
CA ASP A 225 18.37 17.45 9.62
C ASP A 225 18.59 16.03 10.16
N ARG A 226 17.51 15.30 10.47
CA ARG A 226 17.59 13.98 11.06
C ARG A 226 17.98 12.93 10.02
N GLU A 227 19.19 12.39 10.16
CA GLU A 227 19.74 11.37 9.25
C GLU A 227 19.17 9.97 9.51
N TYR A 228 18.83 9.66 10.76
CA TYR A 228 18.24 8.39 11.16
C TYR A 228 16.96 8.62 11.99
N VAL A 229 15.86 7.98 11.56
CA VAL A 229 14.56 8.06 12.23
C VAL A 229 14.14 6.66 12.68
N PRO A 230 14.20 6.34 13.98
CA PRO A 230 13.72 5.05 14.47
C PRO A 230 12.19 4.98 14.37
N CYS A 231 11.66 3.82 13.99
CA CYS A 231 10.23 3.53 14.12
C CYS A 231 9.91 3.36 15.61
N THR A 232 8.93 4.12 16.10
CA THR A 232 8.49 4.10 17.50
C THR A 232 7.26 3.25 17.71
N ASP A 233 6.45 3.06 16.66
CA ASP A 233 5.19 2.31 16.75
C ASP A 233 5.44 0.81 16.54
N ALA A 234 4.86 0.00 17.43
CA ALA A 234 4.81 -1.45 17.22
C ALA A 234 3.84 -1.73 16.06
N GLY A 235 4.36 -2.23 14.94
CA GLY A 235 3.53 -2.60 13.79
C GLY A 235 2.49 -3.66 14.15
N SER A 236 1.25 -3.47 13.69
CA SER A 236 0.10 -4.37 13.92
C SER A 236 0.23 -5.73 13.22
N SER A 237 1.22 -5.86 12.34
CA SER A 237 1.46 -7.00 11.46
C SER A 237 2.95 -7.30 11.37
N ARG A 238 3.31 -8.59 11.34
CA ARG A 238 4.71 -9.03 11.29
C ARG A 238 4.90 -10.27 10.43
N LEU A 239 6.12 -10.41 9.90
CA LEU A 239 6.57 -11.65 9.27
C LEU A 239 7.20 -12.57 10.30
N VAL A 240 6.87 -13.84 10.18
CA VAL A 240 7.40 -14.93 11.00
C VAL A 240 7.89 -16.01 10.07
N GLY A 241 9.08 -16.54 10.34
CA GLY A 241 9.64 -17.65 9.58
C GLY A 241 10.27 -18.69 10.49
N ARG A 242 10.46 -19.89 9.94
CA ARG A 242 11.01 -21.03 10.68
C ARG A 242 12.38 -21.41 10.15
N ILE A 243 13.25 -21.83 11.06
CA ILE A 243 14.48 -22.55 10.74
C ILE A 243 14.47 -23.80 11.60
N ASN A 244 14.37 -24.97 10.95
CA ASN A 244 14.17 -26.25 11.62
C ASN A 244 12.90 -26.19 12.50
N GLU A 245 13.02 -26.51 13.79
CA GLU A 245 11.90 -26.49 14.74
C GLU A 245 11.66 -25.10 15.36
N ASN A 246 12.57 -24.14 15.16
CA ASN A 246 12.54 -22.84 15.80
C ASN A 246 11.84 -21.79 14.94
N GLU A 247 11.08 -20.93 15.60
CA GLU A 247 10.38 -19.81 14.99
C GLU A 247 11.09 -18.48 15.31
N TYR A 248 11.16 -17.60 14.31
CA TYR A 248 11.79 -16.30 14.42
C TYR A 248 10.96 -15.24 13.70
N GLN A 249 11.10 -13.97 14.12
CA GLN A 249 10.66 -12.86 13.27
C GLN A 249 11.50 -12.85 12.00
N ALA A 250 10.87 -12.58 10.85
CA ALA A 250 11.52 -12.56 9.56
C ALA A 250 11.58 -11.15 8.96
N VAL A 251 12.53 -10.95 8.05
CA VAL A 251 12.64 -9.81 7.13
C VAL A 251 12.42 -10.34 5.72
N ALA A 252 11.67 -9.59 4.92
CA ALA A 252 11.57 -9.82 3.49
C ALA A 252 12.40 -8.77 2.74
N ASP A 253 13.23 -9.21 1.81
CA ASP A 253 13.86 -8.42 0.76
C ASP A 253 13.52 -9.07 -0.60
N PRO A 254 12.25 -8.94 -1.06
CA PRO A 254 11.78 -9.63 -2.24
C PRO A 254 12.55 -9.19 -3.51
N PRO A 255 12.70 -10.05 -4.53
CA PRO A 255 11.86 -11.22 -4.77
C PRO A 255 12.31 -12.54 -4.12
N GLU A 256 13.54 -12.66 -3.63
CA GLU A 256 14.10 -13.98 -3.29
C GLU A 256 14.63 -14.11 -1.86
N ASP A 257 14.90 -13.00 -1.15
CA ASP A 257 15.55 -13.07 0.16
C ASP A 257 14.52 -12.93 1.30
N PHE A 258 14.45 -13.97 2.12
CA PHE A 258 13.67 -14.04 3.33
C PHE A 258 14.53 -14.59 4.45
N ARG A 259 14.86 -13.75 5.42
CA ARG A 259 15.85 -14.07 6.45
C ARG A 259 15.36 -13.77 7.84
N VAL A 260 16.03 -14.32 8.84
CA VAL A 260 15.71 -14.05 10.24
C VAL A 260 16.05 -12.59 10.58
N ARG A 261 15.11 -11.91 11.24
CA ARG A 261 15.34 -10.62 11.88
C ARG A 261 16.01 -10.84 13.24
N ALA A 262 17.33 -10.88 13.26
CA ALA A 262 18.10 -10.94 14.50
C ALA A 262 19.32 -10.03 14.46
N LEU A 263 19.79 -9.60 15.63
CA LEU A 263 21.10 -8.95 15.79
C LEU A 263 22.23 -9.98 16.01
N THR A 264 21.93 -11.27 15.84
CA THR A 264 22.85 -12.39 16.07
C THR A 264 23.31 -13.01 14.76
N ARG A 265 24.19 -14.01 14.82
CA ARG A 265 24.59 -14.80 13.64
C ARG A 265 23.41 -15.45 12.90
N ALA A 266 22.27 -15.65 13.58
CA ALA A 266 21.09 -16.27 12.99
C ALA A 266 20.48 -15.44 11.83
N ALA A 267 20.70 -14.13 11.80
CA ALA A 267 20.18 -13.25 10.75
C ALA A 267 20.78 -13.49 9.36
N ARG A 268 21.82 -14.32 9.26
CA ARG A 268 22.43 -14.73 8.00
C ARG A 268 21.71 -15.90 7.34
N TYR A 269 20.75 -16.52 8.02
CA TYR A 269 20.07 -17.70 7.50
C TYR A 269 18.73 -17.31 6.87
N ALA A 270 18.50 -17.86 5.68
CA ALA A 270 17.20 -17.86 5.05
C ALA A 270 16.20 -18.68 5.88
N VAL A 271 14.95 -18.23 5.93
CA VAL A 271 13.87 -18.98 6.56
C VAL A 271 13.35 -20.06 5.61
N GLN A 272 12.90 -21.19 6.15
CA GLN A 272 12.33 -22.33 5.40
C GLN A 272 10.83 -22.18 5.16
N SER A 273 10.18 -21.32 5.93
CA SER A 273 8.77 -20.97 5.77
C SER A 273 8.59 -19.49 6.09
N LEU A 274 7.53 -18.89 5.55
CA LEU A 274 7.19 -17.50 5.83
C LEU A 274 5.68 -17.35 5.98
N SER A 275 5.27 -16.66 7.05
CA SER A 275 3.88 -16.30 7.28
C SER A 275 3.77 -14.86 7.74
N ARG A 276 2.75 -14.15 7.29
CA ARG A 276 2.29 -12.89 7.90
C ARG A 276 1.33 -13.19 9.03
N ARG A 277 1.52 -12.53 10.16
CA ARG A 277 0.66 -12.63 11.33
C ARG A 277 0.21 -11.26 11.78
N ALA A 278 -1.09 -11.14 12.04
CA ALA A 278 -1.72 -9.93 12.57
C ALA A 278 -2.89 -10.33 13.49
N GLU A 279 -3.21 -9.48 14.45
CA GLU A 279 -4.26 -9.73 15.44
C GLU A 279 -5.64 -9.40 14.83
N GLN A 280 -6.60 -10.32 14.96
CA GLN A 280 -7.98 -10.15 14.54
C GLN A 280 -8.93 -10.34 15.72
N ALA A 281 -10.06 -9.65 15.65
CA ALA A 281 -11.17 -9.81 16.58
C ALA A 281 -12.51 -9.45 15.91
N LEU A 282 -13.60 -9.89 16.53
CA LEU A 282 -14.95 -9.44 16.26
C LEU A 282 -15.35 -8.38 17.29
N TRP A 283 -15.90 -7.26 16.83
CA TRP A 283 -16.60 -6.30 17.69
C TRP A 283 -17.99 -6.04 17.14
N ARG A 284 -19.03 -6.32 17.95
CA ARG A 284 -20.44 -6.30 17.51
C ARG A 284 -20.68 -7.14 16.25
N ASN A 285 -20.04 -8.31 16.19
CA ASN A 285 -20.06 -9.23 15.04
C ASN A 285 -19.44 -8.69 13.74
N VAL A 286 -18.73 -7.56 13.78
CA VAL A 286 -17.98 -7.03 12.64
C VAL A 286 -16.52 -7.48 12.73
N PRO A 287 -15.98 -8.13 11.69
CA PRO A 287 -14.57 -8.55 11.66
C PRO A 287 -13.63 -7.37 11.52
N THR A 288 -12.63 -7.35 12.38
CA THR A 288 -11.66 -6.25 12.48
C THR A 288 -10.23 -6.74 12.67
N TRP A 289 -9.28 -5.98 12.13
CA TRP A 289 -7.89 -6.03 12.53
C TRP A 289 -7.69 -5.20 13.79
N VAL A 290 -6.93 -5.71 14.76
CA VAL A 290 -6.50 -4.95 15.94
C VAL A 290 -5.18 -4.25 15.59
N LEU A 291 -5.23 -2.93 15.43
CA LEU A 291 -4.07 -2.13 15.03
C LEU A 291 -3.17 -1.81 16.23
N GLN A 292 -3.80 -1.47 17.34
CA GLN A 292 -3.15 -1.14 18.60
C GLN A 292 -4.12 -1.45 19.73
N ARG A 293 -3.62 -1.89 20.87
CA ARG A 293 -4.42 -1.93 22.10
C ARG A 293 -3.57 -1.75 23.34
N ASP A 294 -4.21 -1.24 24.37
CA ASP A 294 -3.73 -1.32 25.76
C ASP A 294 -4.62 -2.28 26.56
N GLU A 295 -4.67 -2.13 27.88
CA GLU A 295 -5.49 -2.96 28.76
C GLU A 295 -7.00 -2.66 28.66
N SER A 296 -7.37 -1.48 28.16
CA SER A 296 -8.74 -0.96 28.17
C SER A 296 -9.33 -0.76 26.77
N TRP A 297 -8.53 -0.25 25.83
CA TRP A 297 -8.96 0.19 24.52
C TRP A 297 -8.16 -0.46 23.40
N ALA A 298 -8.85 -0.77 22.31
CA ALA A 298 -8.27 -1.21 21.06
C ALA A 298 -8.68 -0.28 19.91
N ARG A 299 -7.72 0.09 19.07
CA ARG A 299 -7.95 0.69 17.76
C ARG A 299 -8.13 -0.42 16.76
N LEU A 300 -9.29 -0.46 16.11
CA LEU A 300 -9.71 -1.49 15.19
C LEU A 300 -9.82 -0.94 13.78
N ARG A 301 -9.56 -1.78 12.77
CA ARG A 301 -9.86 -1.51 11.36
C ARG A 301 -10.78 -2.57 10.79
N LEU A 302 -11.79 -2.16 10.03
CA LEU A 302 -12.75 -3.08 9.42
C LEU A 302 -12.09 -3.89 8.29
N VAL A 303 -12.30 -5.20 8.28
CA VAL A 303 -11.77 -6.14 7.27
C VAL A 303 -12.48 -5.97 5.92
N ARG A 304 -13.82 -5.90 5.94
CA ARG A 304 -14.69 -5.70 4.78
C ARG A 304 -15.67 -4.57 5.07
N PRO A 305 -15.30 -3.31 4.83
CA PRO A 305 -16.17 -2.18 5.12
C PRO A 305 -17.35 -2.10 4.14
N ASP A 306 -18.55 -2.01 4.71
CA ASP A 306 -19.80 -1.67 4.03
C ASP A 306 -20.65 -0.74 4.91
N ALA A 307 -21.79 -0.27 4.40
CA ALA A 307 -22.63 0.69 5.11
C ALA A 307 -23.16 0.16 6.45
N ASP A 308 -23.50 -1.13 6.51
CA ASP A 308 -24.07 -1.76 7.70
C ASP A 308 -23.00 -1.96 8.77
N ALA A 309 -21.83 -2.47 8.40
CA ALA A 309 -20.67 -2.63 9.28
C ALA A 309 -20.22 -1.28 9.84
N VAL A 310 -20.08 -0.25 8.98
CA VAL A 310 -19.69 1.09 9.40
C VAL A 310 -20.70 1.67 10.38
N SER A 311 -22.00 1.51 10.12
CA SER A 311 -23.06 1.98 11.02
C SER A 311 -23.08 1.23 12.36
N ALA A 312 -22.97 -0.10 12.34
CA ALA A 312 -23.07 -0.97 13.51
C ALA A 312 -21.99 -0.67 14.57
N VAL A 313 -20.77 -0.38 14.13
CA VAL A 313 -19.64 -0.06 15.01
C VAL A 313 -19.35 1.43 15.15
N GLY A 314 -19.98 2.29 14.33
CA GLY A 314 -19.72 3.72 14.33
C GLY A 314 -18.31 4.08 13.85
N ALA A 315 -17.78 3.32 12.88
CA ALA A 315 -16.44 3.51 12.36
C ALA A 315 -16.31 4.81 11.55
N ARG A 316 -15.15 5.44 11.62
CA ARG A 316 -14.83 6.65 10.86
C ARG A 316 -13.98 6.27 9.66
N CYS A 317 -14.26 6.88 8.52
CA CYS A 317 -13.39 6.79 7.35
C CYS A 317 -12.14 7.64 7.63
N TYR A 318 -10.96 7.02 7.64
CA TYR A 318 -9.67 7.71 7.83
C TYR A 318 -9.01 8.05 6.49
N GLU A 319 -9.13 7.15 5.51
CA GLU A 319 -8.78 7.35 4.12
C GLU A 319 -9.71 6.49 3.24
N ARG A 320 -9.67 6.67 1.92
CA ARG A 320 -10.48 5.93 0.95
C ARG A 320 -10.44 4.43 1.25
N GLY A 321 -11.60 3.88 1.63
CA GLY A 321 -11.79 2.47 1.94
C GLY A 321 -11.30 2.00 3.31
N VAL A 322 -10.61 2.82 4.09
CA VAL A 322 -10.13 2.46 5.43
C VAL A 322 -11.03 3.06 6.50
N TYR A 323 -11.64 2.17 7.29
CA TYR A 323 -12.56 2.52 8.35
C TYR A 323 -12.03 2.01 9.67
N GLU A 324 -11.92 2.89 10.65
CA GLU A 324 -11.35 2.56 11.95
C GLU A 324 -12.20 3.09 13.10
N VAL A 325 -12.07 2.43 14.24
CA VAL A 325 -12.85 2.73 15.44
C VAL A 325 -12.10 2.33 16.70
N TRP A 326 -12.39 3.00 17.80
CA TRP A 326 -11.92 2.62 19.13
C TRP A 326 -12.99 1.82 19.86
N ALA A 327 -12.61 0.67 20.40
CA ALA A 327 -13.50 -0.24 21.10
C ALA A 327 -12.89 -0.67 22.46
N PRO A 328 -13.71 -0.90 23.50
CA PRO A 328 -13.23 -1.48 24.74
C PRO A 328 -12.75 -2.93 24.51
N VAL A 329 -11.54 -3.27 24.98
CA VAL A 329 -10.95 -4.61 24.79
C VAL A 329 -11.86 -5.73 25.31
N ARG A 330 -12.57 -5.49 26.42
CA ARG A 330 -13.50 -6.44 27.04
C ARG A 330 -14.73 -6.79 26.19
N GLU A 331 -15.02 -6.00 25.16
CA GLU A 331 -16.14 -6.24 24.23
C GLU A 331 -15.71 -7.00 22.98
N LEU A 332 -14.40 -7.23 22.81
CA LEU A 332 -13.87 -8.01 21.70
C LEU A 332 -14.16 -9.49 21.92
N THR A 333 -14.55 -10.16 20.83
CA THR A 333 -14.83 -11.60 20.79
C THR A 333 -14.02 -12.24 19.67
N ASP A 334 -13.88 -13.56 19.69
CA ASP A 334 -13.09 -14.32 18.70
C ASP A 334 -11.69 -13.73 18.44
N HIS A 335 -11.04 -13.32 19.52
CA HIS A 335 -9.72 -12.70 19.45
C HIS A 335 -8.66 -13.78 19.19
N HIS A 336 -7.95 -13.65 18.07
CA HIS A 336 -6.89 -14.58 17.66
C HIS A 336 -5.82 -13.91 16.81
N ILE A 337 -4.71 -14.61 16.58
CA ILE A 337 -3.69 -14.22 15.60
C ILE A 337 -4.02 -14.89 14.27
N ALA A 338 -4.45 -14.10 13.29
CA ALA A 338 -4.64 -14.59 11.93
C ALA A 338 -3.27 -14.83 11.28
N GLU A 339 -3.14 -15.95 10.57
CA GLU A 339 -1.90 -16.34 9.88
C GLU A 339 -2.17 -16.51 8.38
N LEU A 340 -1.45 -15.74 7.56
CA LEU A 340 -1.39 -15.91 6.11
C LEU A 340 -0.04 -16.51 5.73
N ARG A 341 -0.03 -17.74 5.22
CA ARG A 341 1.19 -18.44 4.82
C ARG A 341 1.58 -18.08 3.39
N TYR A 342 2.85 -17.79 3.17
CA TYR A 342 3.42 -17.55 1.86
C TYR A 342 4.19 -18.78 1.35
N GLN A 343 4.13 -18.98 0.05
CA GLN A 343 4.87 -20.05 -0.61
C GLN A 343 6.24 -19.53 -1.04
N ILE A 344 7.27 -19.71 -0.23
CA ILE A 344 8.65 -19.24 -0.52
C ILE A 344 9.55 -20.31 -1.11
#